data_AF-A0A1E5A746-F1
#
_entry.id   AF-A0A1E5A746-F1
#
_cell.length_a   1.000
_cell.length_b   1.000
_cell.length_c   1.000
_cell.angle_alpha   90.00
_cell.angle_beta   90.00
_cell.angle_gamma   90.00
#
_symmetry.space_group_name_H-M   'P 1'
#
loop_
_entity.id
_entity.type
_entity.pdbx_description
1 polymer ?
#
loop_
_entity_poly.entity_id
_entity_poly.type
_entity_poly.pdbx_seq_one_letter_code
_entity_poly.pdbx_strand_id
1 'polypeptide(L)'
;MKKKFKPHVALGATVVVITGKEKRKIGKVIEINKNGDKVKVEKLCMMKHFVKKNKDQEGGIIESEGWIHISNVSNITKDGHITKVRSIKNEEGYRVFISKKDNSEVFKVGNKQDKKLVEGKKIKLQKDNGNDK
;
A
#
# COMPACT_ATOMS: atom_id res chain seq x y z
N MET A 1 8.56 -4.24 25.86
CA MET A 1 9.35 -3.53 24.83
C MET A 1 8.60 -3.55 23.49
N LYS A 2 8.43 -2.41 22.80
CA LYS A 2 7.78 -2.40 21.47
C LYS A 2 8.75 -2.94 20.41
N LYS A 3 8.37 -4.01 19.70
CA LYS A 3 9.17 -4.59 18.60
C LYS A 3 9.33 -3.56 17.49
N LYS A 4 10.56 -3.36 17.01
CA LYS A 4 10.84 -2.39 15.93
C LYS A 4 10.40 -2.98 14.58
N PHE A 5 9.28 -2.50 14.05
CA PHE A 5 8.76 -2.91 12.74
C PHE A 5 9.74 -2.56 11.61
N LYS A 6 10.26 -3.58 10.92
CA LYS A 6 11.13 -3.45 9.74
C LYS A 6 10.43 -4.04 8.52
N PRO A 7 9.62 -3.26 7.79
CA PRO A 7 8.92 -3.77 6.64
C PRO A 7 9.88 -4.02 5.47
N HIS A 8 9.67 -5.15 4.78
CA HIS A 8 10.28 -5.44 3.47
C HIS A 8 9.48 -4.88 2.30
N VAL A 9 8.32 -4.27 2.57
CA VAL A 9 7.42 -3.68 1.59
C VAL A 9 7.28 -2.18 1.85
N ALA A 10 7.07 -1.40 0.80
CA ALA A 10 6.86 0.04 0.88
C ALA A 10 5.49 0.46 0.34
N LEU A 11 5.04 1.64 0.77
CA LEU A 11 3.84 2.27 0.26
C LEU A 11 4.00 2.52 -1.24
N GLY A 12 3.06 2.07 -2.06
CA GLY A 12 3.09 2.21 -3.52
C GLY A 12 3.87 1.11 -4.24
N ALA A 13 4.47 0.15 -3.54
CA ALA A 13 5.13 -0.98 -4.16
C ALA A 13 4.11 -1.97 -4.74
N THR A 14 4.47 -2.61 -5.86
CA THR A 14 3.71 -3.71 -6.45
C THR A 14 4.12 -5.02 -5.79
N VAL A 15 3.13 -5.75 -5.27
CA VAL A 15 3.33 -6.99 -4.54
C VAL A 15 2.42 -8.09 -5.06
N VAL A 16 2.85 -9.33 -4.86
CA VAL A 16 2.06 -10.54 -5.07
C VAL A 16 1.71 -11.17 -3.74
N VAL A 17 0.51 -11.72 -3.63
CA VAL A 17 0.10 -12.53 -2.49
C VAL A 17 0.62 -13.96 -2.67
N ILE A 18 1.42 -14.44 -1.72
CA ILE A 18 2.04 -15.77 -1.74
C ILE A 18 1.05 -16.84 -1.22
N THR A 19 0.31 -16.49 -0.17
CA THR A 19 -0.53 -17.41 0.61
C THR A 19 -1.86 -16.78 1.00
N GLY A 20 -2.88 -17.62 1.21
CA GLY A 20 -4.23 -17.22 1.58
C GLY A 20 -5.22 -17.20 0.41
N LYS A 21 -6.41 -16.63 0.63
CA LYS A 21 -7.53 -16.61 -0.33
C LYS A 21 -7.17 -15.93 -1.66
N GLU A 22 -6.37 -14.87 -1.59
CA GLU A 22 -6.00 -14.04 -2.76
C GLU A 22 -4.66 -14.48 -3.39
N LYS A 23 -4.23 -15.73 -3.19
CA LYS A 23 -2.94 -16.25 -3.67
C LYS A 23 -2.74 -16.01 -5.18
N ARG A 24 -1.51 -15.65 -5.56
CA ARG A 24 -1.05 -15.28 -6.91
C ARG A 24 -1.62 -13.99 -7.50
N LYS A 25 -2.53 -13.30 -6.81
CA LYS A 25 -2.97 -11.98 -7.27
C LYS A 25 -1.92 -10.92 -6.97
N ILE A 26 -1.85 -9.96 -7.87
CA ILE A 26 -0.92 -8.84 -7.85
C ILE A 26 -1.70 -7.57 -7.50
N GLY A 27 -1.12 -6.70 -6.69
CA GLY A 27 -1.70 -5.40 -6.41
C GLY A 27 -0.69 -4.41 -5.86
N LYS A 28 -1.10 -3.14 -5.78
CA LYS A 28 -0.28 -2.06 -5.25
C LYS A 28 -0.59 -1.85 -3.77
N VAL A 29 0.44 -1.61 -2.96
CA VAL A 29 0.24 -1.32 -1.53
C VAL A 29 -0.26 0.12 -1.35
N ILE A 30 -1.44 0.26 -0.75
CA ILE A 30 -2.07 1.56 -0.46
C ILE A 30 -1.78 2.01 0.97
N GLU A 31 -1.65 1.08 1.91
CA GLU A 31 -1.45 1.44 3.32
C GLU A 31 -0.65 0.38 4.06
N ILE A 32 0.07 0.80 5.11
CA ILE A 32 0.87 -0.09 5.96
C ILE A 32 0.54 0.20 7.43
N ASN A 33 -0.04 -0.79 8.10
CA ASN A 33 -0.27 -0.77 9.54
C ASN A 33 0.96 -1.37 10.24
N LYS A 34 1.80 -0.48 10.79
CA LYS A 34 3.04 -0.83 11.48
C LYS A 34 2.85 -1.53 12.83
N ASN A 35 1.69 -1.35 13.46
CA ASN A 35 1.42 -1.94 14.78
C ASN A 35 0.95 -3.38 14.65
N GLY A 36 0.24 -3.68 13.56
CA GLY A 36 -0.35 -5.01 13.30
C GLY A 36 0.39 -5.84 12.27
N ASP A 37 1.57 -5.41 11.79
CA ASP A 37 2.35 -6.07 10.73
C ASP A 37 1.53 -6.39 9.47
N LYS A 38 0.59 -5.49 9.12
CA LYS A 38 -0.37 -5.67 8.02
C LYS A 38 -0.21 -4.60 6.95
N VAL A 39 -0.56 -4.95 5.74
CA VAL A 39 -0.58 -4.09 4.56
C VAL A 39 -1.95 -4.15 3.89
N LYS A 40 -2.41 -3.03 3.37
CA LYS A 40 -3.63 -2.94 2.57
C LYS A 40 -3.23 -2.86 1.10
N VAL A 41 -3.75 -3.77 0.29
CA VAL A 41 -3.40 -3.90 -1.12
C VAL A 41 -4.63 -3.59 -1.97
N GLU A 42 -4.43 -2.80 -3.02
CA GLU A 42 -5.49 -2.36 -3.93
C GLU A 42 -6.27 -3.54 -4.51
N LYS A 43 -7.61 -3.45 -4.44
CA LYS A 43 -8.57 -4.43 -4.98
C LYS A 43 -8.40 -5.86 -4.46
N LEU A 44 -7.69 -6.07 -3.35
CA LEU A 44 -7.52 -7.38 -2.71
C LEU A 44 -8.21 -7.44 -1.35
N CYS A 45 -8.63 -8.65 -0.98
CA CYS A 45 -9.32 -8.91 0.29
C CYS A 45 -10.55 -7.99 0.45
N MET A 46 -11.36 -7.84 -0.60
CA MET A 46 -12.55 -7.00 -0.59
C MET A 46 -13.56 -7.48 0.46
N MET A 47 -13.98 -6.58 1.32
CA MET A 47 -14.98 -6.79 2.36
C MET A 47 -16.19 -5.91 2.06
N LYS A 48 -17.38 -6.52 2.12
CA LYS A 48 -18.66 -5.84 1.97
C LYS A 48 -19.17 -5.45 3.34
N HIS A 49 -19.42 -4.16 3.53
CA HIS A 49 -20.02 -3.62 4.74
C HIS A 49 -21.37 -3.00 4.38
N PHE A 50 -22.41 -3.42 5.11
CA PHE A 50 -23.72 -2.78 5.03
C PHE A 50 -23.68 -1.52 5.89
N VAL A 51 -23.88 -0.37 5.25
CA VAL A 51 -23.94 0.93 5.93
C VAL A 51 -25.40 1.35 6.02
N LYS A 52 -25.86 1.59 7.26
CA LYS A 52 -27.19 2.14 7.51
C LYS A 52 -27.21 3.59 7.02
N LYS A 53 -28.32 3.98 6.41
CA LYS A 53 -28.53 5.37 5.96
C LYS A 53 -28.46 6.31 7.16
N ASN A 54 -27.63 7.35 7.04
CA ASN A 54 -27.54 8.46 7.98
C ASN A 54 -27.95 9.76 7.28
N LYS A 55 -28.03 10.88 8.01
CA LYS A 55 -28.38 12.19 7.43
C LYS A 55 -27.36 12.67 6.38
N ASP A 56 -26.08 12.30 6.55
CA ASP A 56 -24.97 12.78 5.72
C ASP A 56 -24.54 11.78 4.63
N GLN A 57 -24.97 10.52 4.71
CA GLN A 57 -24.53 9.46 3.81
C GLN A 57 -25.69 8.54 3.45
N GLU A 58 -25.86 8.31 2.15
CA GLU A 58 -26.78 7.30 1.66
C GLU A 58 -26.36 5.91 2.17
N GLY A 59 -27.36 5.11 2.56
CA GLY A 59 -27.13 3.73 2.96
C GLY A 59 -26.84 2.85 1.76
N GLY A 60 -26.24 1.69 2.00
CA GLY A 60 -25.93 0.74 0.92
C GLY A 60 -24.88 -0.28 1.28
N ILE A 61 -24.44 -1.02 0.27
CA ILE A 61 -23.33 -1.96 0.37
C ILE A 61 -22.06 -1.24 -0.08
N ILE A 62 -21.16 -0.98 0.87
CA ILE A 62 -19.85 -0.41 0.57
C ILE A 62 -18.83 -1.52 0.52
N GLU A 63 -18.03 -1.55 -0.55
CA GLU A 63 -16.89 -2.46 -0.66
C GLU A 63 -15.62 -1.72 -0.24
N SER A 64 -14.81 -2.36 0.59
CA SER A 64 -13.53 -1.81 1.03
C SER A 64 -12.46 -2.90 1.03
N GLU A 65 -11.22 -2.53 0.76
CA GLU A 65 -10.11 -3.50 0.75
C GLU A 65 -9.74 -3.90 2.19
N GLY A 66 -9.28 -5.14 2.33
CA GLY A 66 -8.90 -5.73 3.60
C GLY A 66 -7.42 -5.66 3.88
N TRP A 67 -7.08 -6.01 5.13
CA TRP A 67 -5.69 -6.08 5.59
C TRP A 67 -5.11 -7.47 5.35
N ILE A 68 -3.90 -7.52 4.80
CA ILE A 68 -3.13 -8.73 4.57
C ILE A 68 -1.87 -8.69 5.44
N HIS A 69 -1.52 -9.79 6.09
CA HIS A 69 -0.29 -9.85 6.89
C HIS A 69 0.94 -9.74 5.98
N ILE A 70 1.96 -8.98 6.42
CA ILE A 70 3.12 -8.66 5.58
C ILE A 70 3.91 -9.90 5.14
N SER A 71 3.89 -10.99 5.93
CA SER A 71 4.54 -12.26 5.56
C SER A 71 3.91 -12.95 4.35
N ASN A 72 2.64 -12.66 4.06
CA ASN A 72 1.89 -13.31 2.99
C ASN A 72 2.02 -12.57 1.66
N VAL A 73 2.83 -11.50 1.62
CA VAL A 73 3.11 -10.72 0.42
C VAL A 73 4.59 -10.70 0.09
N SER A 74 4.90 -10.77 -1.20
CA SER A 74 6.26 -10.61 -1.74
C SER A 74 6.29 -9.49 -2.75
N ASN A 75 7.45 -8.84 -2.87
CA ASN A 75 7.66 -7.86 -3.94
C ASN A 75 7.84 -8.57 -5.28
N ILE A 76 7.49 -7.85 -6.34
CA ILE A 76 7.66 -8.27 -7.72
C ILE A 76 8.66 -7.34 -8.39
N THR A 77 9.57 -7.87 -9.21
CA THR A 77 10.42 -7.06 -10.09
C THR A 77 9.60 -6.46 -11.23
N LYS A 78 10.17 -5.51 -11.96
CA LYS A 78 9.52 -4.96 -13.17
C LYS A 78 9.24 -6.06 -14.21
N ASP A 79 10.07 -7.10 -14.23
CA ASP A 79 9.97 -8.25 -15.13
C ASP A 79 8.94 -9.30 -14.69
N GLY A 80 8.20 -9.04 -13.60
CA GLY A 80 7.16 -9.95 -13.10
C GLY A 80 7.67 -11.09 -12.21
N HIS A 81 8.97 -11.13 -11.90
CA HIS A 81 9.53 -12.16 -11.02
C HIS A 81 9.29 -11.86 -9.54
N ILE A 82 8.86 -12.88 -8.81
CA ILE A 82 8.74 -12.82 -7.35
C ILE A 82 10.15 -12.82 -6.75
N THR A 83 10.45 -11.81 -5.93
CA THR A 83 11.79 -11.66 -5.35
C THR A 83 11.76 -11.25 -3.89
N LYS A 84 12.79 -11.69 -3.15
CA LYS A 84 13.13 -11.13 -1.84
C LYS A 84 13.94 -9.87 -2.05
N VAL A 85 13.76 -8.89 -1.18
CA VAL A 85 14.46 -7.60 -1.30
C VAL A 85 15.49 -7.39 -0.19
N ARG A 86 16.55 -6.68 -0.52
CA ARG A 86 17.46 -6.03 0.44
C ARG A 86 17.19 -4.53 0.41
N SER A 87 17.24 -3.86 1.56
CA SER A 87 17.12 -2.40 1.59
C SER A 87 18.47 -1.74 1.84
N ILE A 88 18.85 -0.82 0.96
CA ILE A 88 20.11 -0.06 1.00
C ILE A 88 19.78 1.43 1.02
N LYS A 89 20.70 2.26 1.52
CA LYS A 89 20.64 3.71 1.34
C LYS A 89 21.46 4.09 0.11
N ASN A 90 20.88 4.85 -0.80
CA ASN A 90 21.63 5.39 -1.94
C ASN A 90 22.46 6.60 -1.48
N GLU A 91 23.33 7.10 -2.36
CA GLU A 91 24.19 8.27 -2.14
C GLU A 91 23.38 9.52 -1.79
N GLU A 92 22.20 9.67 -2.38
CA GLU A 92 21.21 10.72 -2.09
C GLU A 92 20.49 10.56 -0.72
N GLY A 93 20.77 9.48 0.02
CA GLY A 93 20.17 9.21 1.33
C GLY A 93 18.81 8.49 1.32
N TYR A 94 18.20 8.26 0.16
CA TYR A 94 16.93 7.52 0.03
C TYR A 94 17.10 6.04 0.36
N ARG A 95 16.06 5.43 0.94
CA ARG A 95 16.00 3.97 1.14
C ARG A 95 15.46 3.30 -0.12
N VAL A 96 16.28 2.48 -0.76
CA VAL A 96 15.94 1.73 -1.97
C VAL A 96 15.87 0.24 -1.66
N PHE A 97 14.89 -0.43 -2.25
CA PHE A 97 14.72 -1.87 -2.21
C PHE A 97 15.27 -2.48 -3.49
N ILE A 98 16.26 -3.35 -3.34
CA ILE A 98 16.95 -4.03 -4.43
C ILE A 98 16.55 -5.52 -4.42
N SER A 99 16.26 -6.07 -5.60
CA SER A 99 15.98 -7.49 -5.81
C SER A 99 17.20 -8.31 -5.45
N LYS A 100 17.04 -9.39 -4.66
CA LYS A 100 18.14 -10.34 -4.41
C LYS A 100 18.42 -11.26 -5.59
N LYS A 101 17.51 -11.33 -6.56
CA LYS A 101 17.62 -12.22 -7.73
C LYS A 101 18.51 -11.59 -8.80
N ASP A 102 18.13 -10.37 -9.22
CA ASP A 102 18.70 -9.72 -10.40
C ASP A 102 19.43 -8.41 -10.06
N ASN A 103 19.56 -8.07 -8.77
CA ASN A 103 20.09 -6.79 -8.28
C ASN A 103 19.41 -5.53 -8.84
N SER A 104 18.24 -5.69 -9.46
CA SER A 104 17.44 -4.60 -9.99
C SER A 104 16.75 -3.80 -8.89
N GLU A 105 16.58 -2.50 -9.11
CA GLU A 105 15.81 -1.63 -8.22
C GLU A 105 14.32 -1.93 -8.33
N VAL A 106 13.72 -2.33 -7.21
CA VAL A 106 12.30 -2.69 -7.10
C VAL A 106 11.48 -1.48 -6.68
N PHE A 107 11.96 -0.71 -5.70
CA PHE A 107 11.22 0.44 -5.18
C PHE A 107 12.11 1.45 -4.46
N LYS A 108 11.89 2.75 -4.68
CA LYS A 108 12.52 3.87 -3.95
C LYS A 108 11.52 4.48 -2.97
N VAL A 109 11.86 4.53 -1.68
CA VAL A 109 11.05 5.22 -0.68
C VAL A 109 11.43 6.69 -0.67
N GLY A 110 10.45 7.58 -0.93
CA GLY A 110 10.62 9.03 -0.83
C GLY A 110 11.04 9.47 0.58
N ASN A 111 11.68 10.64 0.68
CA ASN A 111 12.23 11.13 1.92
C ASN A 111 11.12 11.51 2.91
N LYS A 112 11.47 11.58 4.21
CA LYS A 112 10.52 11.94 5.28
C LYS A 112 9.90 13.33 5.05
N GLN A 113 10.58 14.20 4.30
CA GLN A 113 10.12 15.53 3.89
C GLN A 113 9.01 15.46 2.83
N ASP A 114 9.11 14.56 1.84
CA ASP A 114 8.07 14.36 0.81
C ASP A 114 6.76 13.82 1.40
N LYS A 115 6.85 13.01 2.46
CA LYS A 115 5.68 12.48 3.18
C LYS A 115 4.80 13.58 3.79
N LYS A 116 5.39 14.65 4.32
CA LYS A 116 4.64 15.80 4.87
C LYS A 116 3.91 16.57 3.78
N LEU A 117 4.51 16.69 2.59
CA LEU A 117 3.89 17.34 1.43
C LEU A 117 2.69 16.54 0.90
N VAL A 118 2.73 15.19 0.96
CA VAL A 118 1.63 14.32 0.55
C VAL A 118 0.50 14.28 1.60
N GLU A 119 0.81 14.24 2.90
CA GLU A 119 -0.20 14.38 3.96
C GLU A 119 -0.87 15.76 3.98
N GLY A 120 -0.13 16.83 3.68
CA GLY A 120 -0.70 18.18 3.49
C GLY A 120 -1.55 18.31 2.22
N LYS A 121 -1.31 17.47 1.21
CA LYS A 121 -2.12 17.34 -0.03
C LYS A 121 -3.20 16.26 0.06
N LYS A 122 -3.63 15.86 1.27
CA LYS A 122 -4.79 15.00 1.45
C LYS A 122 -6.06 15.75 0.99
N ILE A 123 -6.33 15.63 -0.31
CA ILE A 123 -7.65 15.70 -0.94
C ILE A 123 -8.46 16.96 -0.57
N LYS A 124 -8.12 18.10 -1.19
CA LYS A 124 -9.18 18.95 -1.74
C LYS A 124 -9.63 18.27 -3.02
N LEU A 125 -10.50 17.25 -2.92
CA LEU A 125 -11.43 17.02 -4.01
C LEU A 125 -12.30 18.28 -4.02
N GLN A 126 -12.03 19.17 -4.96
CA GLN A 126 -12.98 20.22 -5.30
C GLN A 126 -14.28 19.48 -5.62
N LYS A 127 -15.28 19.65 -4.76
CA LYS A 127 -16.66 19.44 -5.20
C LYS A 127 -16.86 20.53 -6.25
N ASP A 128 -16.83 20.14 -7.52
CA ASP A 128 -17.46 20.93 -8.55
C ASP A 128 -18.96 20.89 -8.24
N ASN A 129 -19.37 21.75 -7.31
CA ASN A 129 -20.75 22.19 -7.21
C ASN A 129 -20.98 23.08 -8.43
N GLY A 130 -21.22 22.44 -9.58
CA GLY A 130 -21.86 23.10 -10.71
C GLY A 130 -23.29 23.41 -10.30
N ASN A 131 -23.50 24.58 -9.71
CA ASN A 131 -24.79 25.22 -9.60
C ASN A 131 -24.64 26.61 -10.19
N ASP A 132 -24.94 26.76 -11.48
CA ASP A 132 -25.16 28.06 -12.10
C ASP A 132 -26.23 27.92 -13.22
N LYS A 133 -27.43 28.35 -12.82
CA LYS A 133 -28.56 28.88 -13.61
C LYS A 133 -29.40 27.96 -14.49
#